data_AF-A0A381J5N7-F1
#
_entry.id   AF-A0A381J5N7-F1
#
_cell.length_a   1.000
_cell.length_b   1.000
_cell.length_c   1.000
_cell.angle_alpha   90.00
_cell.angle_beta   90.00
_cell.angle_gamma   90.00
#
_symmetry.space_group_name_H-M   'P 1'
#
loop_
_entity.id
_entity.type
_entity.pdbx_description
1 polymer ?
#
loop_
_entity_poly.entity_id
_entity_poly.type
_entity_poly.pdbx_seq_one_letter_code
_entity_poly.pdbx_strand_id
1 'polypeptide(L)'
;MSSLISSQLDADRLDYLLRDSLNSGVKFGNIDISRIIKSMGITIYKENLYVCIGDKYLPDIEAYLLSRFQMHESIYFHDNKCEMELIIEKIFMRIEELYNLGELTGIVPKELIPILKKEEMNIKDYIELDDYMMISLFKSLYKVEDNVLKELCAAILYRKKYKRVEIMDNGFGYVDKFKLNLVKLLNKYNYRVKDMEKEYFWLEKDIKNVMYKNNKENIWIISTNGIVSDISQISNLVNVRKEKRIHFISYDILYNLIPYEQLELFKNELKQIMDSYNSRNHIEIESKYLIPKELKEDIIISLEETDKYKISNKTKVTQMDIYYDTNDFKLLKKKISLRMREIDNKYYLTVKLPTVQDVNERFEYEFLVNDKNLINNLYLFDEYLDLDILKILKNTKPVLNIINEREKYDIYEKDSNIIGKALGL
;
A
#
# COMPACT_ATOMS: atom_id res chain seq x y z
N MET A 1 -31.72 -10.07 -23.06
CA MET A 1 -31.42 -8.74 -23.63
C MET A 1 -30.65 -7.86 -22.66
N SER A 2 -31.15 -7.58 -21.44
CA SER A 2 -30.38 -6.82 -20.41
C SER A 2 -28.95 -7.36 -20.22
N SER A 3 -28.82 -8.68 -20.09
CA SER A 3 -27.52 -9.37 -19.90
C SER A 3 -26.47 -9.14 -20.99
N LEU A 4 -26.86 -8.69 -22.18
CA LEU A 4 -25.91 -8.41 -23.28
C LEU A 4 -25.34 -6.98 -23.19
N ILE A 5 -26.04 -6.09 -22.50
CA ILE A 5 -25.68 -4.67 -22.34
C ILE A 5 -25.05 -4.45 -20.97
N SER A 6 -25.57 -5.11 -19.93
CA SER A 6 -25.07 -5.12 -18.56
C SER A 6 -25.02 -6.56 -18.09
N SER A 7 -23.84 -7.08 -17.80
CA SER A 7 -23.61 -8.34 -17.08
C SER A 7 -22.12 -8.45 -16.68
N GLN A 8 -21.64 -9.64 -16.34
CA GLN A 8 -20.19 -9.88 -16.23
C GLN A 8 -19.51 -10.18 -17.55
N LEU A 9 -20.29 -10.44 -18.61
CA LEU A 9 -19.84 -10.66 -19.97
C LEU A 9 -20.79 -9.95 -20.94
N ASP A 10 -20.67 -8.63 -21.00
CA ASP A 10 -21.49 -7.73 -21.81
C ASP A 10 -20.65 -7.03 -22.89
N ALA A 11 -21.34 -6.35 -23.81
CA ALA A 11 -20.69 -5.60 -24.88
C ALA A 11 -19.84 -4.42 -24.35
N ASP A 12 -20.29 -3.76 -23.28
CA ASP A 12 -19.60 -2.60 -22.69
C ASP A 12 -18.21 -2.98 -22.18
N ARG A 13 -18.11 -4.03 -21.35
CA ARG A 13 -16.84 -4.53 -20.82
C ARG A 13 -15.92 -5.07 -21.89
N LEU A 14 -16.46 -5.79 -22.86
CA LEU A 14 -15.66 -6.30 -23.97
C LEU A 14 -15.03 -5.15 -24.77
N ASP A 15 -15.76 -4.05 -25.00
CA ASP A 15 -15.23 -2.87 -25.68
C ASP A 15 -14.20 -2.11 -24.83
N TYR A 16 -14.56 -1.69 -23.61
CA TYR A 16 -13.66 -0.82 -22.83
C TYR A 16 -12.37 -1.54 -22.44
N LEU A 17 -12.40 -2.87 -22.22
CA LEU A 17 -11.18 -3.60 -21.89
C LEU A 17 -10.17 -3.57 -23.04
N LEU A 18 -10.63 -3.71 -24.29
CA LEU A 18 -9.73 -3.55 -25.43
C LEU A 18 -9.32 -2.10 -25.63
N ARG A 19 -10.28 -1.17 -25.58
CA ARG A 19 -10.04 0.25 -25.81
C ARG A 19 -9.03 0.82 -24.82
N ASP A 20 -9.19 0.52 -23.53
CA ASP A 20 -8.32 1.02 -22.49
C ASP A 20 -6.95 0.35 -22.53
N SER A 21 -6.88 -0.94 -22.84
CA SER A 21 -5.61 -1.66 -23.08
C SER A 21 -4.82 -1.02 -24.23
N LEU A 22 -5.49 -0.72 -25.35
CA LEU A 22 -4.88 -0.05 -26.51
C LEU A 22 -4.39 1.36 -26.17
N ASN A 23 -5.23 2.18 -25.53
CA ASN A 23 -4.91 3.58 -25.24
C ASN A 23 -3.90 3.76 -24.10
N SER A 24 -3.88 2.85 -23.12
CA SER A 24 -2.91 2.88 -22.02
C SER A 24 -1.56 2.25 -22.39
N GLY A 25 -1.51 1.46 -23.47
CA GLY A 25 -0.33 0.69 -23.87
C GLY A 25 -0.05 -0.52 -22.99
N VAL A 26 -0.91 -0.82 -22.00
CA VAL A 26 -0.73 -1.97 -21.12
C VAL A 26 -1.34 -3.20 -21.78
N LYS A 27 -0.48 -4.09 -22.27
CA LYS A 27 -0.90 -5.33 -22.92
C LYS A 27 -1.24 -6.39 -21.88
N PHE A 28 -2.51 -6.79 -21.86
CA PHE A 28 -2.97 -8.01 -21.19
C PHE A 28 -3.30 -9.06 -22.24
N GLY A 29 -3.36 -10.34 -21.85
CA GLY A 29 -3.53 -11.46 -22.78
C GLY A 29 -4.55 -11.18 -23.89
N ASN A 30 -4.25 -11.60 -25.13
CA ASN A 30 -5.10 -11.33 -26.29
C ASN A 30 -6.49 -11.93 -26.10
N ILE A 31 -7.47 -11.09 -25.77
CA ILE A 31 -8.89 -11.49 -25.68
C ILE A 31 -9.43 -11.60 -27.11
N ASP A 32 -9.77 -12.82 -27.53
CA ASP A 32 -10.49 -13.02 -28.80
C ASP A 32 -11.99 -12.79 -28.58
N ILE A 33 -12.39 -11.52 -28.66
CA ILE A 33 -13.81 -11.13 -28.54
C ILE A 33 -14.66 -11.86 -29.58
N SER A 34 -14.17 -12.04 -30.80
CA SER A 34 -14.94 -12.70 -31.86
C SER A 34 -15.27 -14.14 -31.48
N ARG A 35 -14.31 -14.85 -30.87
CA ARG A 35 -14.50 -16.21 -30.38
C ARG A 35 -15.42 -16.27 -29.17
N ILE A 36 -15.32 -15.31 -28.24
CA ILE A 36 -16.24 -15.17 -27.10
C ILE A 36 -17.67 -14.92 -27.58
N ILE A 37 -17.89 -14.00 -28.53
CA ILE A 37 -19.23 -13.74 -29.05
C ILE A 37 -19.79 -14.98 -29.77
N LYS A 38 -18.96 -15.66 -30.59
CA LYS A 38 -19.35 -16.91 -31.28
C LYS A 38 -19.64 -18.07 -30.32
N SER A 39 -19.14 -18.02 -29.09
CA SER A 39 -19.38 -19.06 -28.09
C SER A 39 -20.69 -18.88 -27.32
N MET A 40 -21.27 -17.67 -27.37
CA MET A 40 -22.54 -17.38 -26.73
C MET A 40 -23.69 -18.11 -27.40
N GLY A 41 -24.52 -18.76 -26.59
CA GLY A 41 -25.76 -19.41 -26.99
C GLY A 41 -26.87 -19.08 -26.02
N ILE A 42 -28.10 -19.39 -26.42
CA ILE A 42 -29.28 -19.28 -25.57
C ILE A 42 -29.79 -20.70 -25.32
N THR A 43 -30.08 -21.01 -24.06
CA THR A 43 -30.66 -22.30 -23.67
C THR A 43 -31.79 -22.11 -22.67
N ILE A 44 -32.69 -23.08 -22.59
CA ILE A 44 -33.70 -23.17 -21.54
C ILE A 44 -33.28 -24.31 -20.61
N TYR A 45 -33.10 -23.99 -19.33
CA TYR A 45 -32.74 -24.96 -18.31
C TYR A 45 -33.63 -24.76 -17.09
N LYS A 46 -34.31 -25.81 -16.62
CA LYS A 46 -35.27 -25.73 -15.50
C LYS A 46 -36.24 -24.55 -15.64
N GLU A 47 -36.90 -24.45 -16.79
CA GLU A 47 -37.90 -23.40 -17.14
C GLU A 47 -37.35 -21.96 -17.18
N ASN A 48 -36.04 -21.77 -17.03
CA ASN A 48 -35.39 -20.46 -17.08
C ASN A 48 -34.56 -20.32 -18.36
N LEU A 49 -34.58 -19.11 -18.93
CA LEU A 49 -33.79 -18.75 -20.10
C LEU A 49 -32.39 -18.29 -19.67
N TYR A 50 -31.35 -18.90 -20.23
CA TYR A 50 -29.96 -18.54 -19.95
C TYR A 50 -29.24 -18.13 -21.23
N VAL A 51 -28.44 -17.07 -21.14
CA VAL A 51 -27.33 -16.82 -22.06
C VAL A 51 -26.13 -17.59 -21.50
N CYS A 52 -25.65 -18.57 -22.24
CA CYS A 52 -24.62 -19.50 -21.78
C CYS A 52 -23.51 -19.66 -22.81
N ILE A 53 -22.37 -20.17 -22.35
CA ILE A 53 -21.19 -20.45 -23.16
C ILE A 53 -20.91 -21.93 -23.11
N GLY A 54 -20.64 -22.55 -24.27
CA GLY A 54 -20.26 -23.97 -24.29
C GLY A 54 -18.97 -24.24 -23.52
N ASP A 55 -18.92 -25.33 -22.75
CA ASP A 55 -17.75 -25.77 -21.97
C ASP A 55 -16.42 -25.78 -22.75
N LYS A 56 -16.44 -26.10 -24.03
CA LYS A 56 -15.28 -26.04 -24.93
C LYS A 56 -14.61 -24.67 -25.05
N TYR A 57 -15.31 -23.59 -24.70
CA TYR A 57 -14.83 -22.22 -24.71
C TYR A 57 -14.50 -21.68 -23.31
N LEU A 58 -14.54 -22.52 -22.27
CA LEU A 58 -14.16 -22.14 -20.92
C LEU A 58 -12.79 -21.43 -20.85
N PRO A 59 -11.73 -21.88 -21.55
CA PRO A 59 -10.43 -21.19 -21.52
C PRO A 59 -10.47 -19.74 -22.04
N ASP A 60 -11.35 -19.46 -23.02
CA ASP A 60 -11.51 -18.11 -23.58
C ASP A 60 -12.11 -17.15 -22.53
N ILE A 61 -13.04 -17.66 -21.72
CA ILE A 61 -13.70 -16.89 -20.66
C ILE A 61 -12.80 -16.70 -19.45
N GLU A 62 -12.03 -17.73 -19.08
CA GLU A 62 -10.99 -17.61 -18.05
C GLU A 62 -9.95 -16.57 -18.43
N ALA A 63 -9.48 -16.57 -19.68
CA ALA A 63 -8.55 -15.56 -20.19
C ALA A 63 -9.14 -14.16 -20.15
N TYR A 64 -10.40 -13.99 -20.57
CA TYR A 64 -11.11 -12.70 -20.46
C TYR A 64 -11.18 -12.20 -19.01
N LEU A 65 -11.61 -13.04 -18.07
CA LEU A 65 -11.74 -12.67 -16.66
C LEU A 65 -10.37 -12.33 -16.06
N LEU A 66 -9.31 -13.05 -16.45
CA LEU A 66 -7.95 -12.80 -15.97
C LEU A 66 -7.44 -11.46 -16.49
N SER A 67 -7.60 -11.19 -17.79
CA SER A 67 -7.22 -9.91 -18.39
C SER A 67 -7.99 -8.76 -17.73
N ARG A 68 -9.30 -8.92 -17.48
CA ARG A 68 -10.10 -7.93 -16.74
C ARG A 68 -9.57 -7.68 -15.34
N PHE A 69 -9.26 -8.75 -14.59
CA PHE A 69 -8.70 -8.64 -13.25
C PHE A 69 -7.35 -7.90 -13.25
N GLN A 70 -6.48 -8.19 -14.21
CA GLN A 70 -5.16 -7.53 -14.36
C GLN A 70 -5.29 -6.05 -14.79
N MET A 71 -6.25 -5.72 -15.65
CA MET A 71 -6.58 -4.34 -16.02
C MET A 71 -7.03 -3.52 -14.81
N HIS A 72 -7.86 -4.10 -13.95
CA HIS A 72 -8.23 -3.47 -12.68
C HIS A 72 -7.01 -3.16 -11.82
N GLU A 73 -6.08 -4.10 -11.64
CA GLU A 73 -4.89 -3.86 -10.83
C GLU A 73 -3.97 -2.77 -11.39
N SER A 74 -3.80 -2.76 -12.71
CA SER A 74 -2.74 -1.97 -13.35
C SER A 74 -3.20 -0.59 -13.82
N ILE A 75 -4.48 -0.44 -14.16
CA ILE A 75 -5.04 0.80 -14.71
C ILE A 75 -6.04 1.40 -13.70
N TYR A 76 -7.13 0.69 -13.40
CA TYR A 76 -8.25 1.28 -12.64
C TYR A 76 -7.95 1.48 -11.15
N PHE A 77 -7.06 0.65 -10.60
CA PHE A 77 -6.59 0.72 -9.21
C PHE A 77 -5.12 1.16 -9.12
N HIS A 78 -4.61 1.77 -10.18
CA HIS A 78 -3.29 2.39 -10.16
C HIS A 78 -3.27 3.51 -9.12
N ASP A 79 -2.23 3.54 -8.28
CA ASP A 79 -2.12 4.44 -7.13
C ASP A 79 -2.28 5.92 -7.54
N ASN A 80 -1.58 6.38 -8.57
CA ASN A 80 -1.75 7.75 -9.11
C ASN A 80 -3.21 8.07 -9.53
N LYS A 81 -3.95 7.12 -10.11
CA LYS A 81 -5.33 7.36 -10.54
C LYS A 81 -6.23 7.51 -9.31
N CYS A 82 -6.06 6.61 -8.35
CA CYS A 82 -6.81 6.65 -7.09
C CYS A 82 -6.52 7.92 -6.30
N GLU A 83 -5.26 8.34 -6.23
CA GLU A 83 -4.85 9.60 -5.62
C GLU A 83 -5.59 10.80 -6.22
N MET A 84 -5.62 10.91 -7.56
CA MET A 84 -6.27 12.03 -8.25
C MET A 84 -7.79 12.05 -8.03
N GLU A 85 -8.43 10.89 -7.97
CA GLU A 85 -9.86 10.77 -7.65
C GLU A 85 -10.17 11.29 -6.24
N LEU A 86 -9.35 10.90 -5.25
CA LEU A 86 -9.50 11.38 -3.87
C LEU A 86 -9.22 12.89 -3.76
N ILE A 87 -8.26 13.42 -4.53
CA ILE A 87 -7.99 14.87 -4.56
C ILE A 87 -9.20 15.62 -5.12
N ILE A 88 -9.84 15.13 -6.18
CA ILE A 88 -11.04 15.75 -6.74
C ILE A 88 -12.16 15.77 -5.70
N GLU A 89 -12.37 14.67 -4.97
CA GLU A 89 -13.32 14.63 -3.85
C GLU A 89 -13.00 15.70 -2.79
N LYS A 90 -11.73 15.82 -2.39
CA LYS A 90 -11.27 16.87 -1.45
C LYS A 90 -11.45 18.29 -1.99
N ILE A 91 -11.26 18.51 -3.30
CA ILE A 91 -11.54 19.81 -3.94
C ILE A 91 -13.02 20.15 -3.76
N PHE A 92 -13.93 19.22 -4.07
CA PHE A 92 -15.37 19.48 -3.94
C PHE A 92 -15.81 19.69 -2.49
N MET A 93 -15.24 18.93 -1.54
CA MET A 93 -15.46 19.18 -0.11
C MET A 93 -15.06 20.61 0.27
N ARG A 94 -13.87 21.06 -0.16
CA ARG A 94 -13.38 22.42 0.15
C ARG A 94 -14.19 23.50 -0.56
N ILE A 95 -14.64 23.24 -1.79
CA ILE A 95 -15.54 24.14 -2.52
C ILE A 95 -16.85 24.30 -1.74
N GLU A 96 -17.48 23.21 -1.28
CA GLU A 96 -18.73 23.27 -0.51
C GLU A 96 -18.56 24.12 0.76
N GLU A 97 -17.47 23.91 1.52
CA GLU A 97 -17.15 24.69 2.71
C GLU A 97 -17.03 26.20 2.42
N LEU A 98 -16.18 26.57 1.46
CA LEU A 98 -15.90 27.97 1.14
C LEU A 98 -17.08 28.66 0.45
N TYR A 99 -17.85 27.93 -0.36
CA TYR A 99 -19.07 28.44 -0.97
C TYR A 99 -20.12 28.78 0.08
N ASN A 100 -20.30 27.92 1.10
CA ASN A 100 -21.23 28.18 2.20
C ASN A 100 -20.80 29.37 3.08
N LEU A 101 -19.51 29.71 3.10
CA LEU A 101 -18.98 30.92 3.74
C LEU A 101 -19.13 32.18 2.86
N GLY A 102 -19.56 32.02 1.60
CA GLY A 102 -19.70 33.10 0.62
C GLY A 102 -18.39 33.46 -0.10
N GLU A 103 -17.28 32.79 0.20
CA GLU A 103 -15.93 33.10 -0.31
C GLU A 103 -15.72 32.71 -1.78
N LEU A 104 -16.55 31.81 -2.30
CA LEU A 104 -16.51 31.38 -3.70
C LEU A 104 -17.65 31.92 -4.58
N THR A 105 -18.38 32.91 -4.08
CA THR A 105 -19.50 33.52 -4.82
C THR A 105 -18.99 34.15 -6.12
N GLY A 106 -19.57 33.76 -7.26
CA GLY A 106 -19.17 34.24 -8.59
C GLY A 106 -17.93 33.55 -9.19
N ILE A 107 -17.29 32.64 -8.46
CA ILE A 107 -16.20 31.78 -8.98
C ILE A 107 -16.74 30.43 -9.45
N VAL A 108 -17.65 29.84 -8.66
CA VAL A 108 -18.27 28.55 -9.00
C VAL A 108 -19.29 28.74 -10.13
N PRO A 109 -19.21 27.96 -11.22
CA PRO A 109 -20.22 27.92 -12.27
C PRO A 109 -21.63 27.67 -11.72
N LYS A 110 -22.63 28.36 -12.25
CA LYS A 110 -24.02 28.26 -11.77
C LYS A 110 -24.55 26.82 -11.86
N GLU A 111 -24.07 26.06 -12.83
CA GLU A 111 -24.43 24.68 -13.12
C GLU A 111 -24.01 23.73 -11.99
N LEU A 112 -22.98 24.08 -11.21
CA LEU A 112 -22.51 23.28 -10.07
C LEU A 112 -23.20 23.66 -8.76
N ILE A 113 -23.90 24.80 -8.69
CA ILE A 113 -24.57 25.26 -7.48
C ILE A 113 -25.58 24.23 -6.93
N PRO A 114 -26.43 23.58 -7.76
CA PRO A 114 -27.34 22.55 -7.27
C PRO A 114 -26.63 21.41 -6.55
N ILE A 115 -25.46 20.96 -7.04
CA ILE A 115 -24.65 19.92 -6.39
C ILE A 115 -24.19 20.38 -5.01
N LEU A 116 -23.65 21.59 -4.91
CA LEU A 116 -23.12 22.13 -3.65
C LEU A 116 -24.23 22.35 -2.62
N LYS A 117 -25.44 22.70 -3.06
CA LYS A 117 -26.61 22.87 -2.19
C LYS A 117 -27.36 21.58 -1.90
N LYS A 118 -26.97 20.46 -2.52
CA LYS A 118 -27.68 19.16 -2.43
C LYS A 118 -29.12 19.26 -2.93
N GLU A 119 -29.32 20.06 -3.98
CA GLU A 119 -30.58 20.24 -4.69
C GLU A 119 -30.59 19.37 -5.96
N GLU A 120 -31.78 19.11 -6.52
CA GLU A 120 -31.88 18.40 -7.79
C GLU A 120 -31.32 19.25 -8.94
N MET A 121 -30.37 18.68 -9.68
CA MET A 121 -29.84 19.28 -10.90
C MET A 121 -30.79 19.01 -12.07
N ASN A 122 -31.12 20.05 -12.83
CA ASN A 122 -31.86 19.87 -14.05
C ASN A 122 -30.96 19.33 -15.17
N ILE A 123 -31.56 18.64 -16.16
CA ILE A 123 -30.82 17.99 -17.25
C ILE A 123 -30.01 19.01 -18.08
N LYS A 124 -30.48 20.24 -18.22
CA LYS A 124 -29.77 21.26 -19.02
C LYS A 124 -28.45 21.63 -18.35
N ASP A 125 -28.48 21.89 -17.05
CA ASP A 125 -27.27 22.19 -16.28
C ASP A 125 -26.29 21.01 -16.29
N TYR A 126 -26.80 19.77 -16.21
CA TYR A 126 -25.96 18.57 -16.28
C TYR A 126 -25.22 18.42 -17.61
N ILE A 127 -25.87 18.71 -18.74
CA ILE A 127 -25.27 18.58 -20.07
C ILE A 127 -24.15 19.61 -20.30
N GLU A 128 -24.18 20.74 -19.62
CA GLU A 128 -23.14 21.77 -19.69
C GLU A 128 -21.88 21.40 -18.87
N LEU A 129 -21.93 20.35 -18.04
CA LEU A 129 -20.78 19.88 -17.27
C LEU A 129 -19.86 19.01 -18.14
N ASP A 130 -18.63 19.46 -18.33
CA ASP A 130 -17.59 18.70 -19.01
C ASP A 130 -16.20 18.88 -18.37
N ASP A 131 -15.22 18.11 -18.85
CA ASP A 131 -13.84 18.16 -18.36
C ASP A 131 -13.19 19.53 -18.57
N TYR A 132 -13.56 20.28 -19.62
CA TYR A 132 -13.01 21.60 -19.89
C TYR A 132 -13.49 22.63 -18.88
N MET A 133 -14.79 22.60 -18.53
CA MET A 133 -15.37 23.39 -17.45
C MET A 133 -14.65 23.08 -16.14
N MET A 134 -14.46 21.78 -15.82
CA MET A 134 -13.78 21.35 -14.61
C MET A 134 -12.34 21.86 -14.52
N ILE A 135 -11.56 21.76 -15.62
CA ILE A 135 -10.20 22.29 -15.69
C ILE A 135 -10.21 23.83 -15.52
N SER A 136 -11.17 24.52 -16.13
CA SER A 136 -11.32 25.98 -16.01
C SER A 136 -11.65 26.40 -14.58
N LEU A 137 -12.54 25.67 -13.91
CA LEU A 137 -12.87 25.84 -12.51
C LEU A 137 -11.62 25.66 -11.63
N PHE A 138 -10.88 24.57 -11.78
CA PHE A 138 -9.66 24.34 -10.98
C PHE A 138 -8.61 25.43 -11.18
N LYS A 139 -8.46 25.97 -12.40
CA LYS A 139 -7.58 27.12 -12.67
C LYS A 139 -8.03 28.40 -11.96
N SER A 140 -9.34 28.58 -11.81
CA SER A 140 -9.92 29.73 -11.12
C SER A 140 -9.77 29.59 -9.61
N LEU A 141 -10.07 28.40 -9.07
CA LEU A 141 -9.90 28.05 -7.66
C LEU A 141 -8.45 28.14 -7.19
N TYR A 142 -7.49 27.79 -8.04
CA TYR A 142 -6.06 27.96 -7.77
C TYR A 142 -5.65 29.42 -7.49
N LYS A 143 -6.46 30.41 -7.88
CA LYS A 143 -6.18 31.84 -7.65
C LYS A 143 -6.82 32.38 -6.35
N VAL A 144 -7.73 31.63 -5.73
CA VAL A 144 -8.42 32.03 -4.50
C VAL A 144 -7.44 32.04 -3.34
N GLU A 145 -7.61 32.96 -2.38
CA GLU A 145 -6.77 33.08 -1.18
C GLU A 145 -7.02 31.97 -0.13
N ASP A 146 -7.04 30.70 -0.55
CA ASP A 146 -7.12 29.53 0.34
C ASP A 146 -5.97 28.56 0.06
N ASN A 147 -5.06 28.39 1.02
CA ASN A 147 -3.86 27.56 0.83
C ASN A 147 -4.22 26.08 0.57
N VAL A 148 -5.27 25.56 1.20
CA VAL A 148 -5.70 24.17 1.02
C VAL A 148 -6.20 23.96 -0.41
N LEU A 149 -7.14 24.78 -0.87
CA LEU A 149 -7.70 24.70 -2.21
C LEU A 149 -6.65 24.94 -3.29
N LYS A 150 -5.71 25.85 -3.07
CA LYS A 150 -4.54 26.05 -3.96
C LYS A 150 -3.73 24.77 -4.12
N GLU A 151 -3.35 24.13 -3.02
CA GLU A 151 -2.55 22.90 -3.05
C GLU A 151 -3.31 21.74 -3.70
N LEU A 152 -4.60 21.59 -3.41
CA LEU A 152 -5.45 20.59 -4.05
C LEU A 152 -5.56 20.80 -5.56
N CYS A 153 -5.83 22.03 -6.00
CA CYS A 153 -5.90 22.36 -7.43
C CYS A 153 -4.55 22.21 -8.12
N ALA A 154 -3.45 22.56 -7.44
CA ALA A 154 -2.09 22.37 -7.96
C ALA A 154 -1.75 20.90 -8.18
N ALA A 155 -2.24 20.00 -7.32
CA ALA A 155 -2.04 18.58 -7.47
C ALA A 155 -2.64 18.04 -8.78
N ILE A 156 -3.83 18.53 -9.18
CA ILE A 156 -4.46 18.18 -10.46
C ILE A 156 -3.80 18.90 -11.65
N LEU A 157 -3.65 20.22 -11.59
CA LEU A 157 -3.22 21.04 -12.73
C LEU A 157 -1.74 20.86 -13.07
N TYR A 158 -0.89 20.67 -12.06
CA TYR A 158 0.56 20.64 -12.20
C TYR A 158 1.19 19.30 -11.80
N ARG A 159 0.36 18.27 -11.55
CA ARG A 159 0.83 16.96 -11.08
C ARG A 159 1.69 17.04 -9.80
N LYS A 160 1.39 17.97 -8.90
CA LYS A 160 2.03 18.06 -7.58
C LYS A 160 1.48 16.96 -6.67
N LYS A 161 2.06 15.76 -6.78
CA LYS A 161 1.54 14.55 -6.13
C LYS A 161 1.68 14.59 -4.61
N TYR A 162 0.70 14.03 -3.94
CA TYR A 162 0.81 13.55 -2.58
C TYR A 162 1.83 12.41 -2.54
N LYS A 163 2.48 12.24 -1.40
CA LYS A 163 3.44 11.17 -1.20
C LYS A 163 2.71 9.91 -0.73
N ARG A 164 2.94 8.80 -1.41
CA ARG A 164 2.49 7.48 -0.98
C ARG A 164 3.15 7.13 0.35
N VAL A 165 2.34 6.72 1.32
CA VAL A 165 2.82 6.25 2.63
C VAL A 165 2.85 4.73 2.60
N GLU A 166 4.04 4.15 2.65
CA GLU A 166 4.24 2.69 2.70
C GLU A 166 4.16 2.20 4.15
N ILE A 167 2.94 2.14 4.69
CA ILE A 167 2.71 1.61 6.03
C ILE A 167 2.74 0.08 5.96
N MET A 168 3.50 -0.54 6.86
CA MET A 168 3.45 -1.99 7.02
C MET A 168 2.05 -2.42 7.49
N ASP A 169 1.32 -3.13 6.64
CA ASP A 169 0.01 -3.71 7.00
C ASP A 169 0.09 -5.23 7.04
N ASN A 170 0.37 -5.75 8.22
CA ASN A 170 0.46 -7.18 8.53
C ASN A 170 -0.74 -7.66 9.38
N GLY A 171 -1.84 -6.89 9.40
CA GLY A 171 -3.04 -7.22 10.17
C GLY A 171 -3.02 -6.79 11.64
N PHE A 172 -1.97 -6.07 12.09
CA PHE A 172 -1.86 -5.60 13.49
C PHE A 172 -2.25 -4.11 13.69
N GLY A 173 -3.06 -3.54 12.80
CA GLY A 173 -3.59 -2.17 12.97
C GLY A 173 -2.53 -1.06 12.90
N TYR A 174 -1.42 -1.30 12.21
CA TYR A 174 -0.31 -0.34 12.09
C TYR A 174 -0.72 0.99 11.45
N VAL A 175 -1.64 0.94 10.48
CA VAL A 175 -2.23 2.14 9.87
C VAL A 175 -2.93 2.99 10.93
N ASP A 176 -3.73 2.36 11.80
CA ASP A 176 -4.46 3.08 12.85
C ASP A 176 -3.50 3.65 13.90
N LYS A 177 -2.45 2.89 14.25
CA LYS A 177 -1.38 3.38 15.15
C LYS A 177 -0.61 4.56 14.54
N PHE A 178 -0.25 4.48 13.27
CA PHE A 178 0.39 5.58 12.53
C PHE A 178 -0.49 6.83 12.57
N LYS A 179 -1.80 6.69 12.25
CA LYS A 179 -2.77 7.79 12.32
C LYS A 179 -2.83 8.38 13.73
N LEU A 180 -2.91 7.54 14.77
CA LEU A 180 -2.94 8.00 16.16
C LEU A 180 -1.67 8.78 16.54
N ASN A 181 -0.50 8.30 16.14
CA ASN A 181 0.77 8.98 16.43
C ASN A 181 0.91 10.29 15.63
N LEU A 182 0.44 10.33 14.38
CA LEU A 182 0.35 11.56 13.60
C LEU A 182 -0.62 12.57 14.23
N VAL A 183 -1.78 12.12 14.73
CA VAL A 183 -2.73 12.97 15.46
C VAL A 183 -2.14 13.51 16.77
N LYS A 184 -1.42 12.68 17.54
CA LYS A 184 -0.69 13.13 18.74
C LYS A 184 0.35 14.20 18.39
N LEU A 185 1.10 13.99 17.31
CA LEU A 185 2.08 14.96 16.82
C LEU A 185 1.39 16.27 16.45
N LEU A 186 0.32 16.23 15.66
CA LEU A 186 -0.42 17.44 15.26
C LEU A 186 -0.99 18.20 16.47
N ASN A 187 -1.55 17.48 17.44
CA ASN A 187 -2.05 18.07 18.68
C ASN A 187 -0.94 18.77 19.49
N LYS A 188 0.28 18.21 19.52
CA LYS A 188 1.46 18.84 20.17
C LYS A 188 1.80 20.20 19.54
N TYR A 189 1.51 20.39 18.26
CA TYR A 189 1.71 21.65 17.52
C TYR A 189 0.41 22.44 17.33
N ASN A 190 -0.55 22.29 18.26
CA ASN A 190 -1.82 23.02 18.32
C ASN A 190 -2.79 22.80 17.13
N TYR A 191 -2.60 21.76 16.33
CA TYR A 191 -3.56 21.38 15.28
C TYR A 191 -4.43 20.20 15.74
N ARG A 192 -5.72 20.47 15.98
CA ARG A 192 -6.66 19.45 16.46
C ARG A 192 -7.38 18.75 15.31
N VAL A 193 -7.00 17.50 15.07
CA VAL A 193 -7.71 16.59 14.16
C VAL A 193 -8.95 16.04 14.86
N LYS A 194 -10.14 16.30 14.30
CA LYS A 194 -11.40 15.69 14.78
C LYS A 194 -11.69 14.38 14.06
N ASP A 195 -11.44 14.36 12.76
CA ASP A 195 -11.76 13.26 11.88
C ASP A 195 -10.71 13.19 10.77
N MET A 196 -9.85 12.17 10.84
CA MET A 196 -8.74 11.98 9.91
C MET A 196 -9.21 11.86 8.46
N GLU A 197 -10.40 11.30 8.23
CA GLU A 197 -10.95 11.11 6.88
C GLU A 197 -11.37 12.44 6.25
N LYS A 198 -11.62 13.47 7.04
CA LYS A 198 -11.97 14.82 6.55
C LYS A 198 -10.77 15.72 6.34
N GLU A 199 -9.61 15.38 6.89
CA GLU A 199 -8.39 16.17 6.72
C GLU A 199 -7.95 16.21 5.24
N TYR A 200 -7.49 17.38 4.78
CA TYR A 200 -7.11 17.59 3.38
C TYR A 200 -5.69 17.09 3.05
N PHE A 201 -4.83 16.99 4.05
CA PHE A 201 -3.47 16.46 3.87
C PHE A 201 -3.43 14.93 3.83
N TRP A 202 -4.52 14.23 4.14
CA TRP A 202 -4.58 12.77 4.20
C TRP A 202 -5.57 12.22 3.18
N LEU A 203 -5.13 11.23 2.40
CA LEU A 203 -5.98 10.50 1.45
C LEU A 203 -5.85 9.01 1.71
N GLU A 204 -6.98 8.30 1.63
CA GLU A 204 -7.04 6.87 1.88
C GLU A 204 -8.08 6.20 1.00
N LYS A 205 -7.76 5.01 0.49
CA LYS A 205 -8.70 4.22 -0.30
C LYS A 205 -8.54 2.73 -0.03
N ASP A 206 -9.67 2.11 0.28
CA ASP A 206 -9.81 0.65 0.32
C ASP A 206 -10.17 0.12 -1.05
N ILE A 207 -9.30 -0.74 -1.59
CA ILE A 207 -9.47 -1.33 -2.91
C ILE A 207 -9.73 -2.82 -2.73
N LYS A 208 -10.88 -3.27 -3.22
CA LYS A 208 -11.28 -4.68 -3.26
C LYS A 208 -11.48 -5.11 -4.70
N ASN A 209 -10.51 -5.84 -5.23
CA ASN A 209 -10.58 -6.39 -6.57
C ASN A 209 -10.92 -7.89 -6.50
N VAL A 210 -11.96 -8.30 -7.22
CA VAL A 210 -12.38 -9.69 -7.31
C VAL A 210 -12.55 -10.03 -8.77
N MET A 211 -11.91 -11.11 -9.22
CA MET A 211 -11.92 -11.52 -10.63
C MET A 211 -13.32 -11.86 -11.13
N TYR A 212 -14.12 -12.51 -10.30
CA TYR A 212 -15.52 -12.84 -10.58
C TYR A 212 -16.36 -12.76 -9.31
N LYS A 213 -17.54 -12.13 -9.38
CA LYS A 213 -18.46 -12.04 -8.22
C LYS A 213 -19.77 -12.72 -8.58
N ASN A 214 -20.16 -13.76 -7.84
CA ASN A 214 -21.46 -14.40 -8.06
C ASN A 214 -22.59 -13.40 -7.70
N ASN A 215 -23.35 -12.94 -8.70
CA ASN A 215 -24.41 -11.94 -8.57
C ASN A 215 -25.61 -12.27 -9.51
N LYS A 216 -26.50 -11.31 -9.78
CA LYS A 216 -27.69 -11.54 -10.62
C LYS A 216 -27.37 -11.88 -12.09
N GLU A 217 -26.22 -11.44 -12.62
CA GLU A 217 -25.86 -11.54 -14.04
C GLU A 217 -24.55 -12.34 -14.20
N ASN A 218 -24.64 -13.61 -13.82
CA ASN A 218 -23.57 -14.59 -13.85
C ASN A 218 -23.17 -15.04 -15.26
N ILE A 219 -21.96 -15.57 -15.38
CA ILE A 219 -21.49 -16.26 -16.57
C ILE A 219 -21.85 -17.74 -16.44
N TRP A 220 -22.79 -18.18 -17.27
CA TRP A 220 -23.29 -19.55 -17.30
C TRP A 220 -22.54 -20.37 -18.34
N ILE A 221 -22.10 -21.56 -17.94
CA ILE A 221 -21.46 -22.54 -18.81
C ILE A 221 -22.44 -23.69 -19.03
N ILE A 222 -22.65 -24.08 -20.30
CA ILE A 222 -23.40 -25.28 -20.66
C ILE A 222 -22.40 -26.40 -21.00
N SER A 223 -22.47 -27.49 -20.26
CA SER A 223 -21.65 -28.67 -20.52
C SER A 223 -22.24 -29.54 -21.63
N THR A 224 -21.40 -30.37 -22.24
CA THR A 224 -21.81 -31.34 -23.28
C THR A 224 -22.96 -32.27 -22.88
N ASN A 225 -23.16 -32.53 -21.58
CA ASN A 225 -24.31 -33.31 -21.06
C ASN A 225 -25.59 -32.48 -20.83
N GLY A 226 -25.60 -31.19 -21.20
CA GLY A 226 -26.75 -30.30 -21.10
C GLY A 226 -26.96 -29.65 -19.72
N ILE A 227 -26.03 -29.81 -18.78
CA ILE A 227 -26.10 -29.15 -17.47
C ILE A 227 -25.63 -27.70 -17.61
N VAL A 228 -26.36 -26.77 -16.99
CA VAL A 228 -25.99 -25.36 -16.89
C VAL A 228 -25.47 -25.08 -15.48
N SER A 229 -24.24 -24.58 -15.40
CA SER A 229 -23.56 -24.27 -14.15
C SER A 229 -22.88 -22.91 -14.20
N ASP A 230 -22.75 -22.25 -13.06
CA ASP A 230 -22.01 -21.00 -12.95
C ASP A 230 -20.50 -21.25 -13.10
N ILE A 231 -19.78 -20.33 -13.76
CA ILE A 231 -18.33 -20.50 -13.99
C ILE A 231 -17.52 -20.69 -12.69
N SER A 232 -17.91 -20.10 -11.56
CA SER A 232 -17.22 -20.25 -10.27
C SER A 232 -17.33 -21.66 -9.68
N GLN A 233 -18.31 -22.46 -10.12
CA GLN A 233 -18.46 -23.86 -9.73
C GLN A 233 -17.56 -24.79 -10.57
N ILE A 234 -17.09 -24.31 -11.72
CA ILE A 234 -16.33 -25.11 -12.70
C ILE A 234 -14.85 -24.74 -12.67
N SER A 235 -14.54 -23.44 -12.60
CA SER A 235 -13.16 -22.93 -12.64
C SER A 235 -12.71 -22.41 -11.28
N ASN A 236 -11.62 -22.95 -10.76
CA ASN A 236 -10.98 -22.40 -9.55
C ASN A 236 -10.22 -21.09 -9.83
N LEU A 237 -9.87 -20.80 -11.10
CA LEU A 237 -9.08 -19.63 -11.47
C LEU A 237 -9.84 -18.32 -11.24
N VAL A 238 -11.17 -18.35 -11.29
CA VAL A 238 -11.99 -17.13 -11.17
C VAL A 238 -12.22 -16.67 -9.73
N ASN A 239 -11.78 -17.46 -8.74
CA ASN A 239 -11.95 -17.19 -7.30
C ASN A 239 -10.83 -16.31 -6.71
N VAL A 240 -10.06 -15.63 -7.56
CA VAL A 240 -8.99 -14.72 -7.13
C VAL A 240 -9.59 -13.42 -6.57
N ARG A 241 -9.13 -13.04 -5.38
CA ARG A 241 -9.45 -11.78 -4.71
C ARG A 241 -8.18 -11.11 -4.22
N LYS A 242 -8.15 -9.79 -4.30
CA LYS A 242 -7.08 -8.96 -3.77
C LYS A 242 -7.68 -7.75 -3.07
N GLU A 243 -7.24 -7.52 -1.85
CA GLU A 243 -7.58 -6.34 -1.08
C GLU A 243 -6.29 -5.57 -0.81
N LYS A 244 -6.31 -4.26 -1.03
CA LYS A 244 -5.22 -3.37 -0.63
C LYS A 244 -5.81 -2.07 -0.10
N ARG A 245 -5.16 -1.52 0.92
CA ARG A 245 -5.41 -0.17 1.41
C ARG A 245 -4.25 0.71 0.98
N ILE A 246 -4.55 1.86 0.38
CA ILE A 246 -3.53 2.81 -0.06
C ILE A 246 -3.71 4.13 0.66
N HIS A 247 -2.58 4.76 1.01
CA HIS A 247 -2.52 5.98 1.80
C HIS A 247 -1.60 7.00 1.15
N PHE A 248 -2.00 8.26 1.17
CA PHE A 248 -1.20 9.37 0.69
C PHE A 248 -1.23 10.54 1.66
N ILE A 249 -0.11 11.27 1.71
CA ILE A 249 0.06 12.45 2.55
C ILE A 249 0.57 13.65 1.73
N SER A 250 -0.05 14.82 1.90
CA SER A 250 0.45 16.08 1.36
C SER A 250 1.23 16.82 2.44
N TYR A 251 2.54 16.87 2.27
CA TYR A 251 3.42 17.62 3.16
C TYR A 251 3.19 19.13 3.03
N ASP A 252 2.88 19.64 1.85
CA ASP A 252 2.64 21.07 1.63
C ASP A 252 1.43 21.57 2.43
N ILE A 253 0.31 20.83 2.37
CA ILE A 253 -0.87 21.16 3.18
C ILE A 253 -0.53 21.01 4.66
N LEU A 254 0.11 19.91 5.05
CA LEU A 254 0.45 19.64 6.44
C LEU A 254 1.34 20.73 7.05
N TYR A 255 2.37 21.20 6.32
CA TYR A 255 3.29 22.23 6.79
C TYR A 255 2.63 23.60 6.92
N ASN A 256 1.63 23.90 6.08
CA ASN A 256 0.84 25.12 6.20
C ASN A 256 -0.05 25.16 7.45
N LEU A 257 -0.27 24.02 8.12
CA LEU A 257 -1.02 23.95 9.38
C LEU A 257 -0.17 24.27 10.61
N ILE A 258 1.16 24.27 10.47
CA ILE A 258 2.10 24.37 11.59
C ILE A 258 2.71 25.78 11.63
N PRO A 259 2.83 26.42 12.81
CA PRO A 259 3.52 27.70 12.93
C PRO A 259 4.96 27.63 12.41
N TYR A 260 5.37 28.66 11.64
CA TYR A 260 6.68 28.69 10.97
C TYR A 260 7.86 28.44 11.91
N GLU A 261 7.84 29.00 13.12
CA GLU A 261 8.88 28.86 14.14
C GLU A 261 9.08 27.42 14.61
N GLN A 262 8.05 26.58 14.48
CA GLN A 262 8.02 25.20 14.96
C GLN A 262 8.18 24.19 13.83
N LEU A 263 8.20 24.65 12.57
CA LEU A 263 8.11 23.81 11.39
C LEU A 263 9.29 22.85 11.25
N GLU A 264 10.52 23.27 11.52
CA GLU A 264 11.69 22.39 11.42
C GLU A 264 11.69 21.28 12.47
N LEU A 265 11.25 21.57 13.70
CA LEU A 265 11.11 20.55 14.73
C LEU A 265 10.00 19.55 14.35
N PHE A 266 8.87 20.06 13.86
CA PHE A 266 7.77 19.23 13.36
C PHE A 266 8.21 18.31 12.21
N LYS A 267 8.95 18.83 11.22
CA LYS A 267 9.47 18.03 10.10
C LYS A 267 10.35 16.88 10.57
N ASN A 268 11.23 17.12 11.55
CA ASN A 268 12.11 16.09 12.10
C ASN A 268 11.33 15.01 12.84
N GLU A 269 10.36 15.38 13.68
CA GLU A 269 9.51 14.42 14.40
C GLU A 269 8.59 13.65 13.45
N LEU A 270 8.01 14.32 12.45
CA LEU A 270 7.22 13.67 11.41
C LEU A 270 8.05 12.65 10.65
N LYS A 271 9.30 12.99 10.29
CA LYS A 271 10.22 12.06 9.63
C LYS A 271 10.48 10.82 10.48
N GLN A 272 10.70 11.00 11.79
CA GLN A 272 10.88 9.86 12.71
C GLN A 272 9.66 8.93 12.73
N ILE A 273 8.45 9.49 12.78
CA ILE A 273 7.21 8.70 12.67
C ILE A 273 7.13 8.01 11.30
N MET A 274 7.39 8.71 10.20
CA MET A 274 7.36 8.10 8.86
C MET A 274 8.35 6.92 8.76
N ASP A 275 9.57 7.10 9.27
CA ASP A 275 10.62 6.08 9.24
C ASP A 275 10.29 4.88 10.14
N SER A 276 9.61 5.07 11.28
CA SER A 276 9.22 4.00 12.21
C SER A 276 8.04 3.16 11.76
N TYR A 277 7.34 3.55 10.70
CA TYR A 277 6.21 2.80 10.13
C TYR A 277 6.46 2.37 8.68
N ASN A 278 7.59 2.78 8.10
CA ASN A 278 7.97 2.40 6.75
C ASN A 278 8.29 0.92 6.70
N SER A 279 7.54 0.17 5.90
CA SER A 279 7.73 -1.28 5.74
C SER A 279 9.16 -1.68 5.38
N ARG A 280 9.88 -0.86 4.61
CA ARG A 280 11.25 -1.15 4.19
C ARG A 280 12.27 -1.05 5.33
N ASN A 281 11.99 -0.24 6.35
CA ASN A 281 12.90 -0.08 7.49
C ASN A 281 12.78 -1.24 8.49
N HIS A 282 11.75 -2.07 8.35
CA HIS A 282 11.49 -3.20 9.22
C HIS A 282 11.72 -4.55 8.56
N ILE A 283 11.99 -4.64 7.25
CA ILE A 283 12.29 -5.93 6.62
C ILE A 283 13.81 -6.11 6.56
N GLU A 284 14.32 -7.05 7.36
CA GLU A 284 15.69 -7.52 7.22
C GLU A 284 15.71 -8.70 6.25
N ILE A 285 16.54 -8.58 5.21
CA ILE A 285 16.83 -9.65 4.25
C ILE A 285 18.25 -10.17 4.55
N GLU A 286 18.36 -11.21 5.39
CA GLU A 286 19.65 -11.78 5.80
C GLU A 286 19.97 -13.02 4.94
N SER A 287 20.98 -12.94 4.08
CA SER A 287 21.53 -14.11 3.37
C SER A 287 22.82 -14.55 4.05
N LYS A 288 22.82 -15.75 4.66
CA LYS A 288 24.00 -16.33 5.32
C LYS A 288 24.72 -17.29 4.38
N TYR A 289 26.01 -17.05 4.17
CA TYR A 289 26.88 -17.93 3.41
C TYR A 289 27.95 -18.51 4.34
N LEU A 290 28.14 -19.82 4.28
CA LEU A 290 29.26 -20.49 4.95
C LEU A 290 30.47 -20.39 4.02
N ILE A 291 31.48 -19.64 4.44
CA ILE A 291 32.70 -19.40 3.67
C ILE A 291 33.87 -20.00 4.45
N PRO A 292 34.70 -20.87 3.84
CA PRO A 292 35.96 -21.32 4.43
C PRO A 292 36.83 -20.13 4.82
N LYS A 293 37.44 -20.18 6.01
CA LYS A 293 38.21 -19.06 6.57
C LYS A 293 39.38 -18.63 5.67
N GLU A 294 39.94 -19.56 4.90
CA GLU A 294 41.05 -19.29 3.96
C GLU A 294 40.64 -18.34 2.83
N LEU A 295 39.38 -18.35 2.40
CA LEU A 295 38.88 -17.55 1.27
C LEU A 295 38.51 -16.12 1.65
N LYS A 296 38.66 -15.75 2.92
CA LYS A 296 38.23 -14.45 3.44
C LYS A 296 38.98 -13.29 2.76
N GLU A 297 40.30 -13.41 2.64
CA GLU A 297 41.14 -12.37 2.03
C GLU A 297 40.86 -12.26 0.52
N ASP A 298 40.73 -13.40 -0.17
CA ASP A 298 40.42 -13.45 -1.61
C ASP A 298 39.09 -12.76 -1.95
N ILE A 299 38.07 -12.91 -1.10
CA ILE A 299 36.77 -12.25 -1.29
C ILE A 299 36.88 -10.74 -1.16
N ILE A 300 37.61 -10.26 -0.14
CA ILE A 300 37.80 -8.82 0.07
C ILE A 300 38.57 -8.23 -1.12
N ILE A 301 39.66 -8.88 -1.54
CA ILE A 301 40.46 -8.47 -2.71
C ILE A 301 39.58 -8.41 -3.95
N SER A 302 38.81 -9.46 -4.23
CA SER A 302 37.91 -9.50 -5.39
C SER A 302 36.86 -8.39 -5.35
N LEU A 303 36.30 -8.07 -4.19
CA LEU A 303 35.35 -6.96 -4.04
C LEU A 303 35.99 -5.59 -4.29
N GLU A 304 37.23 -5.38 -3.86
CA GLU A 304 38.00 -4.15 -4.13
C GLU A 304 38.36 -4.02 -5.63
N GLU A 305 38.71 -5.12 -6.30
CA GLU A 305 39.07 -5.14 -7.72
C GLU A 305 37.90 -4.82 -8.66
N THR A 306 36.65 -5.07 -8.25
CA THR A 306 35.47 -4.82 -9.10
C THR A 306 35.17 -3.34 -9.35
N ASP A 307 35.84 -2.40 -8.66
CA ASP A 307 35.67 -0.93 -8.68
C ASP A 307 34.23 -0.41 -8.42
N LYS A 308 33.27 -1.33 -8.28
CA LYS A 308 31.84 -1.07 -8.08
C LYS A 308 31.49 -0.74 -6.63
N TYR A 309 32.29 -1.24 -5.70
CA TYR A 309 32.04 -1.11 -4.28
C TYR A 309 33.13 -0.30 -3.58
N LYS A 310 32.75 0.39 -2.51
CA LYS A 310 33.64 1.00 -1.54
C LYS A 310 33.54 0.20 -0.26
N ILE A 311 34.65 -0.35 0.19
CA ILE A 311 34.74 -1.09 1.45
C ILE A 311 35.35 -0.17 2.50
N SER A 312 34.73 -0.06 3.67
CA SER A 312 35.37 0.56 4.83
C SER A 312 35.63 -0.47 5.92
N ASN A 313 36.89 -0.58 6.33
CA ASN A 313 37.29 -1.43 7.46
C ASN A 313 36.82 -0.80 8.78
N LYS A 314 36.25 -1.63 9.66
CA LYS A 314 36.11 -1.32 11.08
C LYS A 314 36.73 -2.43 11.93
N THR A 315 37.16 -2.01 13.11
CA THR A 315 37.81 -2.79 14.16
C THR A 315 37.05 -4.05 14.52
N LYS A 316 37.78 -5.08 14.99
CA LYS A 316 37.19 -6.24 15.65
C LYS A 316 36.22 -5.77 16.73
N VAL A 317 34.97 -6.23 16.63
CA VAL A 317 33.94 -5.94 17.63
C VAL A 317 33.62 -7.23 18.36
N THR A 318 33.73 -7.17 19.69
CA THR A 318 33.17 -8.22 20.54
C THR A 318 31.68 -7.98 20.66
N GLN A 319 30.89 -8.90 20.14
CA GLN A 319 29.43 -8.86 20.18
C GLN A 319 28.93 -9.97 21.10
N MET A 320 28.09 -9.63 22.07
CA MET A 320 27.37 -10.60 22.89
C MET A 320 25.88 -10.52 22.57
N ASP A 321 25.29 -11.62 22.13
CA ASP A 321 23.86 -11.76 21.88
C ASP A 321 23.24 -12.71 22.92
N ILE A 322 22.33 -12.18 23.76
CA ILE A 322 21.52 -12.98 24.67
C ILE A 322 20.14 -13.17 24.04
N TYR A 323 19.76 -14.41 23.74
CA TYR A 323 18.45 -14.77 23.23
C TYR A 323 17.51 -15.18 24.36
N TYR A 324 16.25 -14.78 24.24
CA TYR A 324 15.21 -15.02 25.23
C TYR A 324 14.07 -15.84 24.63
N ASP A 325 13.55 -16.79 25.40
CA ASP A 325 12.33 -17.54 25.05
C ASP A 325 11.62 -18.00 26.34
N THR A 326 10.42 -18.56 26.22
CA THR A 326 9.74 -19.26 27.30
C THR A 326 10.35 -20.65 27.50
N ASN A 327 10.12 -21.25 28.67
CA ASN A 327 10.62 -22.61 28.97
C ASN A 327 10.19 -23.67 27.94
N ASP A 328 9.04 -23.46 27.29
CA ASP A 328 8.47 -24.33 26.25
C ASP A 328 8.72 -23.83 24.81
N PHE A 329 9.64 -22.86 24.65
CA PHE A 329 10.10 -22.33 23.36
C PHE A 329 8.97 -21.77 22.47
N LYS A 330 8.05 -20.98 23.05
CA LYS A 330 6.89 -20.42 22.32
C LYS A 330 7.30 -19.47 21.21
N LEU A 331 8.35 -18.66 21.41
CA LEU A 331 8.81 -17.74 20.37
C LEU A 331 9.41 -18.52 19.21
N LEU A 332 10.29 -19.48 19.48
CA LEU A 332 10.87 -20.33 18.45
C LEU A 332 9.81 -21.09 17.63
N LYS A 333 8.80 -21.67 18.29
CA LYS A 333 7.66 -22.34 17.63
C LYS A 333 6.88 -21.41 16.70
N LYS A 334 6.79 -20.13 17.05
CA LYS A 334 6.17 -19.07 16.22
C LYS A 334 7.15 -18.44 15.23
N LYS A 335 8.38 -18.95 15.11
CA LYS A 335 9.48 -18.37 14.31
C LYS A 335 9.77 -16.90 14.67
N ILE A 336 9.66 -16.56 15.95
CA ILE A 336 9.99 -15.26 16.53
C ILE A 336 11.33 -15.36 17.26
N SER A 337 12.18 -14.33 17.19
CA SER A 337 13.39 -14.26 18.01
C SER A 337 13.45 -12.93 18.76
N LEU A 338 13.64 -13.01 20.07
CA LEU A 338 13.90 -11.88 20.95
C LEU A 338 15.36 -11.95 21.42
N ARG A 339 16.12 -10.87 21.21
CA ARG A 339 17.51 -10.79 21.68
C ARG A 339 17.84 -9.45 22.33
N MET A 340 18.73 -9.48 23.31
CA MET A 340 19.49 -8.33 23.77
C MET A 340 20.92 -8.46 23.26
N ARG A 341 21.37 -7.47 22.51
CA ARG A 341 22.71 -7.43 21.93
C ARG A 341 23.55 -6.35 22.60
N GLU A 342 24.78 -6.69 22.95
CA GLU A 342 25.78 -5.75 23.45
C GLU A 342 26.93 -5.62 22.44
N ILE A 343 27.21 -4.38 22.05
CA ILE A 343 28.34 -3.98 21.21
C ILE A 343 28.95 -2.72 21.82
N ASP A 344 30.23 -2.75 22.21
CA ASP A 344 30.97 -1.57 22.71
C ASP A 344 30.19 -0.77 23.79
N ASN A 345 29.67 -1.47 24.81
CA ASN A 345 28.82 -0.91 25.89
C ASN A 345 27.49 -0.27 25.43
N LYS A 346 27.06 -0.46 24.18
CA LYS A 346 25.72 -0.12 23.70
C LYS A 346 24.84 -1.36 23.66
N TYR A 347 23.57 -1.19 24.04
CA TYR A 347 22.60 -2.28 24.13
C TYR A 347 21.53 -2.12 23.07
N TYR A 348 21.26 -3.17 22.31
CA TYR A 348 20.25 -3.19 21.27
C TYR A 348 19.25 -4.30 21.60
N LEU A 349 18.01 -3.90 21.82
CA LEU A 349 16.91 -4.82 22.05
C LEU A 349 16.20 -5.07 20.73
N THR A 350 16.22 -6.32 20.27
CA THR A 350 15.70 -6.70 18.95
C THR A 350 14.59 -7.75 19.06
N VAL A 351 13.48 -7.56 18.34
CA VAL A 351 12.51 -8.61 18.04
C VAL A 351 12.46 -8.82 16.54
N LYS A 352 12.58 -10.08 16.10
CA LYS A 352 12.36 -10.49 14.71
C LYS A 352 11.11 -11.36 14.57
N LEU A 353 10.20 -11.02 13.65
CA LEU A 353 8.98 -11.76 13.33
C LEU A 353 9.08 -12.41 11.94
N PRO A 354 8.38 -13.53 11.66
CA PRO A 354 8.35 -14.11 10.32
C PRO A 354 7.55 -13.22 9.34
N THR A 355 7.95 -13.19 8.07
CA THR A 355 7.13 -12.64 6.98
C THR A 355 6.26 -13.72 6.33
N VAL A 356 5.30 -13.31 5.50
CA VAL A 356 4.39 -14.22 4.77
C VAL A 356 5.03 -14.73 3.46
N GLN A 357 6.05 -14.04 2.94
CA GLN A 357 6.51 -14.20 1.56
C GLN A 357 7.80 -15.02 1.39
N ASP A 358 8.69 -15.09 2.40
CA ASP A 358 9.95 -15.87 2.30
C ASP A 358 10.44 -16.36 3.69
N VAL A 359 11.18 -17.47 3.72
CA VAL A 359 11.83 -18.03 4.92
C VAL A 359 12.99 -17.15 5.40
N ASN A 360 13.64 -16.43 4.48
CA ASN A 360 14.81 -15.59 4.76
C ASN A 360 14.48 -14.12 5.07
N GLU A 361 13.21 -13.72 4.92
CA GLU A 361 12.75 -12.37 5.22
C GLU A 361 12.05 -12.33 6.57
N ARG A 362 12.49 -11.43 7.45
CA ARG A 362 11.91 -11.25 8.79
C ARG A 362 11.67 -9.77 9.07
N PHE A 363 10.57 -9.47 9.75
CA PHE A 363 10.38 -8.13 10.28
C PHE A 363 11.31 -7.93 11.48
N GLU A 364 12.25 -6.99 11.45
CA GLU A 364 13.17 -6.62 12.53
C GLU A 364 12.75 -5.28 13.16
N TYR A 365 12.57 -5.29 14.48
CA TYR A 365 12.42 -4.09 15.30
C TYR A 365 13.59 -4.06 16.26
N GLU A 366 14.50 -3.10 16.06
CA GLU A 366 15.69 -2.94 16.89
C GLU A 366 15.69 -1.56 17.54
N PHE A 367 15.87 -1.51 18.85
CA PHE A 367 15.93 -0.28 19.64
C PHE A 367 17.25 -0.21 20.42
N LEU A 368 17.89 0.95 20.39
CA LEU A 368 19.00 1.27 21.28
C LEU A 368 18.44 1.52 22.69
N VAL A 369 18.93 0.80 23.69
CA VAL A 369 18.46 0.88 25.08
C VAL A 369 19.59 1.25 26.04
N ASN A 370 19.25 1.88 27.17
CA ASN A 370 20.22 2.37 28.14
C ASN A 370 20.76 1.29 29.07
N ASP A 371 20.07 0.15 29.18
CA ASP A 371 20.41 -0.93 30.10
C ASP A 371 20.04 -2.32 29.55
N LYS A 372 20.67 -3.37 30.09
CA LYS A 372 20.48 -4.76 29.65
C LYS A 372 19.22 -5.42 30.23
N ASN A 373 18.45 -4.76 31.08
CA ASN A 373 17.27 -5.36 31.69
C ASN A 373 16.15 -5.44 30.66
N LEU A 374 15.84 -6.66 30.23
CA LEU A 374 14.78 -6.91 29.25
C LEU A 374 13.44 -6.30 29.70
N ILE A 375 13.02 -6.57 30.95
CA ILE A 375 11.69 -6.19 31.46
C ILE A 375 11.50 -4.67 31.40
N ASN A 376 12.54 -3.92 31.77
CA ASN A 376 12.50 -2.45 31.75
C ASN A 376 12.32 -1.87 30.35
N ASN A 377 12.68 -2.62 29.31
CA ASN A 377 12.74 -2.14 27.93
C ASN A 377 11.66 -2.78 27.02
N LEU A 378 10.90 -3.77 27.50
CA LEU A 378 9.84 -4.43 26.72
C LEU A 378 8.73 -3.47 26.26
N TYR A 379 8.52 -2.34 26.96
CA TYR A 379 7.51 -1.34 26.58
C TYR A 379 7.76 -0.75 25.18
N LEU A 380 9.01 -0.76 24.71
CA LEU A 380 9.38 -0.28 23.38
C LEU A 380 8.68 -1.06 22.27
N PHE A 381 8.27 -2.30 22.55
CA PHE A 381 7.56 -3.15 21.62
C PHE A 381 6.04 -3.02 21.69
N ASP A 382 5.48 -2.32 22.68
CA ASP A 382 4.04 -2.23 22.88
C ASP A 382 3.34 -1.63 21.64
N GLU A 383 4.03 -0.74 20.92
CA GLU A 383 3.51 -0.14 19.69
C GLU A 383 3.65 -1.06 18.46
N TYR A 384 4.50 -2.09 18.50
CA TYR A 384 4.87 -2.89 17.33
C TYR A 384 4.36 -4.35 17.39
N LEU A 385 4.07 -4.88 18.58
CA LEU A 385 3.70 -6.29 18.72
C LEU A 385 2.24 -6.45 19.18
N ASP A 386 1.63 -7.57 18.81
CA ASP A 386 0.32 -7.97 19.32
C ASP A 386 0.39 -8.21 20.84
N LEU A 387 -0.70 -7.91 21.55
CA LEU A 387 -0.90 -8.22 22.98
C LEU A 387 -0.52 -9.67 23.32
N ASP A 388 -0.83 -10.64 22.46
CA ASP A 388 -0.49 -12.03 22.72
C ASP A 388 1.01 -12.29 22.63
N ILE A 389 1.72 -11.63 21.70
CA ILE A 389 3.18 -11.70 21.63
C ILE A 389 3.78 -10.98 22.84
N LEU A 390 3.28 -9.79 23.19
CA LEU A 390 3.74 -9.02 24.36
C LEU A 390 3.60 -9.80 25.67
N LYS A 391 2.48 -10.53 25.84
CA LYS A 391 2.28 -11.45 26.99
C LYS A 391 3.32 -12.57 27.00
N ILE A 392 3.69 -13.11 25.84
CA ILE A 392 4.76 -14.11 25.75
C ILE A 392 6.10 -13.49 26.15
N LEU A 393 6.46 -12.32 25.59
CA LEU A 393 7.75 -11.66 25.87
C LEU A 393 7.96 -11.40 27.36
N LYS A 394 6.92 -10.95 28.08
CA LYS A 394 6.96 -10.70 29.54
C LYS A 394 7.30 -11.94 30.37
N ASN A 395 7.10 -13.14 29.83
CA ASN A 395 7.36 -14.42 30.50
C ASN A 395 8.60 -15.15 29.97
N THR A 396 9.44 -14.47 29.18
CA THR A 396 10.67 -15.06 28.64
C THR A 396 11.83 -15.02 29.64
N LYS A 397 12.79 -15.91 29.44
CA LYS A 397 14.04 -16.01 30.19
C LYS A 397 15.21 -16.17 29.20
N PRO A 398 16.44 -15.80 29.59
CA PRO A 398 17.60 -16.04 28.75
C PRO A 398 17.75 -17.55 28.52
N VAL A 399 17.82 -17.98 27.26
CA VAL A 399 17.93 -19.39 26.85
C VAL A 399 19.25 -19.71 26.16
N LEU A 400 19.86 -18.72 25.51
CA LEU A 400 21.12 -18.90 24.78
C LEU A 400 21.93 -17.61 24.85
N ASN A 401 23.21 -17.73 25.20
CA ASN A 401 24.17 -16.63 25.17
C ASN A 401 25.25 -16.96 24.13
N ILE A 402 25.45 -16.07 23.17
CA ILE A 402 26.44 -16.22 22.11
C ILE A 402 27.41 -15.04 22.20
N ILE A 403 28.69 -15.34 22.35
CA ILE A 403 29.77 -14.35 22.30
C ILE A 403 30.54 -14.60 21.01
N ASN A 404 30.60 -13.59 20.15
CA ASN A 404 31.32 -13.66 18.88
C ASN A 404 32.30 -12.49 18.79
N GLU A 405 33.51 -12.79 18.35
CA GLU A 405 34.42 -11.79 17.81
C GLU A 405 34.15 -11.69 16.31
N ARG A 406 33.65 -10.55 15.84
CA ARG A 406 33.29 -10.35 14.43
C ARG A 406 34.19 -9.31 13.80
N GLU A 407 34.54 -9.55 12.54
CA GLU A 407 35.11 -8.54 11.67
C GLU A 407 34.03 -8.11 10.68
N LYS A 408 33.56 -6.86 10.82
CA LYS A 408 32.52 -6.29 9.95
C LYS A 408 33.16 -5.41 8.88
N TYR A 409 32.72 -5.62 7.66
CA TYR A 409 33.07 -4.81 6.50
C TYR A 409 31.80 -4.14 6.00
N ASP A 410 31.77 -2.81 6.06
CA ASP A 410 30.68 -2.03 5.46
C ASP A 410 31.01 -1.88 3.97
N ILE A 411 30.12 -2.40 3.10
CA ILE A 411 30.30 -2.40 1.64
C ILE A 411 29.22 -1.49 1.02
N TYR A 412 29.66 -0.47 0.31
CA TYR A 412 28.80 0.51 -0.34
C TYR A 412 28.92 0.41 -1.86
N GLU A 413 27.81 0.33 -2.59
CA GLU A 413 27.82 0.49 -4.04
C GLU A 413 27.96 1.99 -4.37
N LYS A 414 28.95 2.36 -5.19
CA LYS A 414 29.37 3.77 -5.37
C LYS A 414 28.25 4.68 -5.92
N ASP A 415 27.27 4.14 -6.65
CA ASP A 415 26.19 4.90 -7.32
C ASP A 415 24.79 4.66 -6.74
N SER A 416 24.65 3.97 -5.60
CA SER A 416 23.33 3.69 -5.01
C SER A 416 22.96 4.70 -3.92
N ASN A 417 21.74 5.26 -3.99
CA ASN A 417 21.12 6.01 -2.88
C ASN A 417 20.62 5.10 -1.74
N ILE A 418 21.05 3.83 -1.73
CA ILE A 418 20.64 2.82 -0.75
C ILE A 418 21.73 2.74 0.32
N ILE A 419 21.34 2.89 1.58
CA ILE A 419 22.25 2.79 2.72
C ILE A 419 22.65 1.30 2.91
N GLY A 420 23.84 0.95 2.43
CA GLY A 420 24.77 -0.15 2.81
C GLY A 420 24.22 -1.54 3.19
N LYS A 421 24.67 -2.57 2.45
CA LYS A 421 24.67 -3.97 2.92
C LYS A 421 25.94 -4.21 3.75
N ALA A 422 25.80 -4.53 5.03
CA ALA A 422 26.95 -4.89 5.87
C ALA A 422 27.32 -6.37 5.66
N LEU A 423 28.59 -6.67 5.37
CA LEU A 423 29.11 -8.03 5.37
C LEU A 423 29.78 -8.29 6.73
N GLY A 424 29.22 -9.22 7.52
CA GLY A 424 29.89 -9.73 8.72
C GLY A 424 30.59 -11.04 8.40
N LEU A 425 31.91 -11.09 8.54
CA LEU A 425 32.73 -12.29 8.35
C LEU A 425 33.16 -12.90 9.69
#